data_AF-A0A8X7VZZ4-F1
#
_entry.id   AF-A0A8X7VZZ4-F1
#
_cell.length_a   1.000
_cell.length_b   1.000
_cell.length_c   1.000
_cell.angle_alpha   90.00
_cell.angle_beta   90.00
_cell.angle_gamma   90.00
#
_symmetry.space_group_name_H-M   'P 1'
#
loop_
_entity.id
_entity.type
_entity.pdbx_description
1 polymer ?
#
loop_
_entity_poly.entity_id
_entity_poly.type
_entity_poly.pdbx_seq_one_letter_code
_entity_poly.pdbx_strand_id
1 'polypeptide(L)'
;MWAASCLASCCAACACDACRTVVSSISRRSARIAYCGLFALSLIVSWILREVAAPLMEKLPWINHFHKTPDREWFETDAVLRVSLGNFVFYSILSVMMIGVKTQKDPRDGIHHGGWMMKVICWFILVILMFFVPNEVISFYESMSKFGAGFFLLVQVVLLLDFVHGWNDTWVGYDEQFWYAALLVVSLVCYLATFVFSGLLFHWFTPSGHDCGLNTFFIVMTLIFVFVFAVVVLHPAVGGSILPASVISFYCMYLCYSGLASEPRDYECNGLHKHSKAVSTGTMTIGLLTTVLSVVYSAVRAGSSTTLLSSPDSPRAEKPLLPLDGKAEDKEEKEQKKPVTYSYAFFHIIFSLASMYSAMLLTGWSTSVGEMVNWWMLGGRLCGSVLSPAGPLLLSSSGHLLLRFSSLTVSSELNKSTKDSEKLFMNLEFVKKKNNYHSTIIESRVLLLSNAWPLLVHL
;
A
#
# COMPACT_ATOMS: atom_id res chain seq x y z
N MET A 1 -13.01 -38.97 31.34
CA MET A 1 -11.92 -38.63 30.40
C MET A 1 -12.32 -38.91 28.95
N TRP A 2 -12.81 -40.10 28.60
CA TRP A 2 -13.22 -40.46 27.22
C TRP A 2 -14.37 -39.61 26.61
N ALA A 3 -15.41 -39.29 27.39
CA ALA A 3 -16.52 -38.46 26.89
C ALA A 3 -16.10 -37.02 26.55
N ALA A 4 -15.14 -36.46 27.31
CA ALA A 4 -14.59 -35.13 27.05
C ALA A 4 -13.73 -35.13 25.77
N SER A 5 -12.97 -36.20 25.50
CA SER A 5 -12.21 -36.36 24.26
C SER A 5 -13.11 -36.53 23.02
N CYS A 6 -14.23 -37.25 23.14
CA CYS A 6 -15.20 -37.39 22.05
C CYS A 6 -15.98 -36.10 21.77
N LEU A 7 -16.37 -35.36 22.82
CA LEU A 7 -16.98 -34.04 22.69
C LEU A 7 -16.01 -33.02 22.09
N ALA A 8 -14.74 -33.00 22.54
CA ALA A 8 -13.72 -32.14 21.97
C ALA A 8 -13.43 -32.47 20.49
N SER A 9 -13.41 -33.76 20.13
CA SER A 9 -13.23 -34.21 18.74
C SER A 9 -14.44 -33.86 17.85
N CYS A 10 -15.67 -34.03 18.34
CA CYS A 10 -16.87 -33.60 17.63
C CYS A 10 -16.94 -32.09 17.47
N CYS A 11 -16.65 -31.32 18.52
CA CYS A 11 -16.60 -29.86 18.44
C CYS A 11 -15.49 -29.38 17.50
N ALA A 12 -14.33 -30.04 17.49
CA ALA A 12 -13.25 -29.76 16.54
C ALA A 12 -13.65 -30.11 15.10
N ALA A 13 -14.36 -31.21 14.87
CA ALA A 13 -14.85 -31.60 13.55
C ALA A 13 -15.92 -30.63 13.04
N CYS A 14 -16.89 -30.26 13.87
CA CYS A 14 -17.93 -29.28 13.54
C CYS A 14 -17.34 -27.88 13.31
N ALA A 15 -16.37 -27.45 14.13
CA ALA A 15 -15.66 -26.20 13.92
C ALA A 15 -14.81 -26.23 12.64
N CYS A 16 -14.15 -27.35 12.34
CA CYS A 16 -13.43 -27.52 11.08
C CYS A 16 -14.35 -27.44 9.87
N ASP A 17 -15.53 -28.05 9.93
CA ASP A 17 -16.48 -28.06 8.81
C ASP A 17 -17.18 -26.70 8.63
N ALA A 18 -17.49 -26.00 9.73
CA ALA A 18 -17.96 -24.61 9.71
C ALA A 18 -16.89 -23.65 9.16
N CYS A 19 -15.63 -23.80 9.57
CA CYS A 19 -14.52 -23.03 9.02
C CYS A 19 -14.30 -23.35 7.54
N ARG A 20 -14.39 -24.62 7.12
CA ARG A 20 -14.32 -25.01 5.70
C ARG A 20 -15.43 -24.35 4.90
N THR A 21 -16.66 -24.35 5.38
CA THR A 21 -17.80 -23.75 4.67
C THR A 21 -17.71 -22.23 4.59
N VAL A 22 -17.37 -21.55 5.68
CA VAL A 22 -17.20 -20.08 5.69
C VAL A 22 -16.03 -19.65 4.81
N VAL A 23 -14.85 -20.26 4.98
CA VAL A 23 -13.66 -19.88 4.23
C VAL A 23 -13.79 -20.26 2.75
N SER A 24 -14.40 -21.41 2.42
CA SER A 24 -14.69 -21.76 1.02
C SER A 24 -15.77 -20.88 0.40
N SER A 25 -16.73 -20.36 1.17
CA SER A 25 -17.74 -19.41 0.69
C SER A 25 -17.13 -18.04 0.38
N ILE A 26 -16.28 -17.52 1.28
CA ILE A 26 -15.54 -16.25 1.08
C ILE A 26 -14.58 -16.37 -0.10
N SER A 27 -13.84 -17.48 -0.18
CA SER A 27 -12.97 -17.80 -1.31
C SER A 27 -13.72 -17.88 -2.64
N ARG A 28 -14.94 -18.45 -2.66
CA ARG A 28 -15.75 -18.56 -3.87
C ARG A 28 -16.19 -17.19 -4.40
N ARG A 29 -16.32 -16.18 -3.52
CA ARG A 29 -16.56 -14.79 -3.92
C ARG A 29 -15.28 -14.09 -4.40
N SER A 30 -14.18 -14.20 -3.66
CA SER A 30 -12.86 -13.68 -4.05
C SER A 30 -11.74 -14.18 -3.13
N ALA A 31 -10.74 -14.87 -3.70
CA ALA A 31 -9.53 -15.27 -2.97
C ALA A 31 -8.80 -14.07 -2.32
N ARG A 32 -8.90 -12.89 -2.94
CA ARG A 32 -8.28 -11.64 -2.47
C ARG A 32 -8.86 -11.19 -1.12
N ILE A 33 -10.18 -11.28 -0.95
CA ILE A 33 -10.85 -10.92 0.31
C ILE A 33 -10.47 -11.91 1.41
N ALA A 34 -10.35 -13.19 1.08
CA ALA A 34 -9.91 -14.20 2.05
C ALA A 34 -8.46 -13.96 2.53
N TYR A 35 -7.54 -13.51 1.67
CA TYR A 35 -6.20 -13.11 2.11
C TYR A 35 -6.21 -11.84 2.97
N CYS A 36 -7.10 -10.88 2.68
CA CYS A 36 -7.32 -9.72 3.56
C CYS A 36 -7.83 -10.14 4.94
N GLY A 37 -8.77 -11.10 4.99
CA GLY A 37 -9.29 -11.64 6.24
C GLY A 37 -8.22 -12.35 7.05
N LEU A 38 -7.37 -13.16 6.41
CA LEU A 38 -6.25 -13.84 7.07
C LEU A 38 -5.22 -12.83 7.61
N PHE A 39 -4.93 -11.77 6.86
CA PHE A 39 -4.08 -10.68 7.31
C PHE A 39 -4.71 -9.92 8.49
N ALA A 40 -5.99 -9.58 8.42
CA ALA A 40 -6.68 -8.93 9.54
C ALA A 40 -6.68 -9.82 10.80
N LEU A 41 -6.84 -11.13 10.65
CA LEU A 41 -6.71 -12.09 11.74
C LEU A 41 -5.31 -12.06 12.35
N SER A 42 -4.24 -11.98 11.54
CA SER A 42 -2.88 -11.89 12.06
C SER A 42 -2.67 -10.61 12.89
N LEU A 43 -3.24 -9.48 12.48
CA LEU A 43 -3.20 -8.23 13.24
C LEU A 43 -3.90 -8.34 14.59
N ILE A 44 -5.07 -8.96 14.63
CA ILE A 44 -5.82 -9.21 15.87
C ILE A 44 -5.00 -10.11 16.80
N VAL A 45 -4.42 -11.19 16.27
CA VAL A 45 -3.56 -12.11 17.04
C VAL A 45 -2.33 -11.38 17.58
N SER A 46 -1.63 -10.59 16.77
CA SER A 46 -0.50 -9.77 17.21
C SER A 46 -0.91 -8.76 18.29
N TRP A 47 -2.06 -8.10 18.17
CA TRP A 47 -2.53 -7.15 19.17
C TRP A 47 -2.89 -7.84 20.49
N ILE A 48 -3.58 -8.98 20.46
CA ILE A 48 -3.88 -9.77 21.67
C ILE A 48 -2.58 -10.20 22.35
N LEU A 49 -1.65 -10.79 21.58
CA LEU A 49 -0.37 -11.25 22.11
C LEU A 49 0.47 -10.11 22.69
N ARG A 50 0.41 -8.90 22.10
CA ARG A 50 1.06 -7.73 22.67
C ARG A 50 0.60 -7.46 24.11
N GLU A 51 -0.68 -7.63 24.43
CA GLU A 51 -1.21 -7.34 25.76
C GLU A 51 -1.00 -8.50 26.76
N VAL A 52 -1.04 -9.75 26.28
CA VAL A 52 -1.12 -10.94 27.15
C VAL A 52 0.11 -11.85 27.15
N ALA A 53 1.03 -11.72 26.18
CA ALA A 53 2.10 -12.70 25.99
C ALA A 53 3.24 -12.58 26.99
N ALA A 54 3.50 -11.39 27.56
CA ALA A 54 4.63 -11.17 28.45
C ALA A 54 4.76 -12.19 29.60
N PRO A 55 3.73 -12.43 30.45
CA PRO A 55 3.84 -13.40 31.55
C PRO A 55 3.98 -14.86 31.08
N LEU A 56 3.59 -15.16 29.84
CA LEU A 56 3.76 -16.48 29.24
C LEU A 56 5.20 -16.65 28.75
N MET A 57 5.75 -15.64 28.07
CA MET A 57 7.08 -15.71 27.45
C MET A 57 8.22 -15.59 28.45
N GLU A 58 8.02 -14.88 29.56
CA GLU A 58 8.97 -14.84 30.68
C GLU A 58 9.30 -16.24 31.25
N LYS A 59 8.34 -17.17 31.15
CA LYS A 59 8.45 -18.55 31.64
C LYS A 59 9.12 -19.48 30.63
N LEU A 60 9.34 -19.05 29.40
CA LEU A 60 9.93 -19.89 28.35
C LEU A 60 11.46 -19.75 28.40
N PRO A 61 12.20 -20.80 28.81
CA PRO A 61 13.63 -20.69 29.09
C PRO A 61 14.49 -20.45 27.84
N TRP A 62 13.98 -20.78 26.64
CA TRP A 62 14.69 -20.49 25.39
C TRP A 62 14.54 -19.02 24.95
N ILE A 63 13.46 -18.34 25.34
CA ILE A 63 13.25 -16.90 25.05
C ILE A 63 13.95 -16.05 26.12
N ASN A 64 13.72 -16.37 27.38
CA ASN A 64 14.27 -15.65 28.53
C ASN A 64 15.55 -16.33 29.08
N HIS A 65 16.60 -16.35 28.26
CA HIS A 65 17.92 -16.89 28.66
C HIS A 65 18.92 -15.79 29.06
N PHE A 66 18.43 -14.59 29.35
CA PHE A 66 19.26 -13.44 29.72
C PHE A 66 19.74 -13.53 31.16
N HIS A 67 20.95 -13.00 31.42
CA HIS A 67 21.47 -12.87 32.79
C HIS A 67 20.60 -11.97 33.68
N LYS A 68 19.95 -10.96 33.09
CA LYS A 68 18.93 -10.12 33.72
C LYS A 68 17.70 -10.14 32.83
N THR A 69 16.55 -10.47 33.41
CA THR A 69 15.28 -10.50 32.69
C THR A 69 14.96 -9.11 32.10
N PRO A 70 14.68 -9.01 30.79
CA PRO A 70 14.25 -7.76 30.17
C PRO A 70 12.94 -7.22 30.74
N ASP A 71 12.65 -5.95 30.45
CA ASP A 71 11.39 -5.34 30.82
C ASP A 71 10.21 -5.94 30.05
N ARG A 72 9.00 -5.81 30.60
CA ARG A 72 7.77 -6.31 29.99
C ARG A 72 7.58 -5.85 28.54
N GLU A 73 7.91 -4.59 28.23
CA GLU A 73 7.81 -3.98 26.89
C GLU A 73 8.65 -4.72 25.83
N TRP A 74 9.78 -5.33 26.25
CA TRP A 74 10.60 -6.16 25.37
C TRP A 74 9.85 -7.43 24.96
N PHE A 75 9.22 -8.14 25.92
CA PHE A 75 8.43 -9.32 25.62
C PHE A 75 7.21 -8.98 24.77
N GLU A 76 6.50 -7.88 25.06
CA GLU A 76 5.37 -7.43 24.24
C GLU A 76 5.79 -7.18 22.78
N THR A 77 6.98 -6.59 22.58
CA THR A 77 7.59 -6.35 21.25
C THR A 77 7.98 -7.65 20.54
N ASP A 78 8.66 -8.55 21.26
CA ASP A 78 9.15 -9.83 20.73
C ASP A 78 7.99 -10.73 20.26
N ALA A 79 6.88 -10.77 21.00
CA ALA A 79 5.67 -11.51 20.60
C ALA A 79 5.11 -11.02 19.26
N VAL A 80 4.99 -9.70 19.10
CA VAL A 80 4.47 -9.10 17.86
C VAL A 80 5.39 -9.41 16.69
N LEU A 81 6.70 -9.30 16.87
CA LEU A 81 7.70 -9.57 15.83
C LEU A 81 7.66 -11.04 15.36
N ARG A 82 7.50 -12.00 16.28
CA ARG A 82 7.39 -13.43 15.93
C ARG A 82 6.16 -13.75 15.10
N VAL A 83 4.99 -13.22 15.48
CA VAL A 83 3.75 -13.40 14.70
C VAL A 83 3.90 -12.76 13.33
N SER A 84 4.45 -11.54 13.28
CA SER A 84 4.68 -10.84 12.02
C SER A 84 5.66 -11.58 11.12
N LEU A 85 6.75 -12.12 11.66
CA LEU A 85 7.71 -12.92 10.90
C LEU A 85 7.03 -14.14 10.26
N GLY A 86 6.15 -14.82 11.00
CA GLY A 86 5.39 -15.95 10.47
C GLY A 86 4.49 -15.52 9.31
N ASN A 87 3.85 -14.36 9.44
CA ASN A 87 3.02 -13.77 8.40
C ASN A 87 3.83 -13.36 7.17
N PHE A 88 4.96 -12.68 7.38
CA PHE A 88 5.91 -12.27 6.34
C PHE A 88 6.41 -13.49 5.54
N VAL A 89 6.85 -14.55 6.24
CA VAL A 89 7.32 -15.78 5.61
C VAL A 89 6.20 -16.44 4.81
N PHE A 90 4.99 -16.55 5.38
CA PHE A 90 3.84 -17.13 4.70
C PHE A 90 3.51 -16.42 3.37
N TYR A 91 3.35 -15.09 3.39
CA TYR A 91 3.06 -14.33 2.17
C TYR A 91 4.24 -14.28 1.21
N SER A 92 5.48 -14.30 1.69
CA SER A 92 6.67 -14.36 0.84
C SER A 92 6.79 -15.69 0.11
N ILE A 93 6.52 -16.82 0.77
CA ILE A 93 6.47 -18.15 0.14
C ILE A 93 5.40 -18.15 -0.96
N LEU A 94 4.19 -17.67 -0.66
CA LEU A 94 3.13 -17.57 -1.66
C LEU A 94 3.49 -16.64 -2.82
N SER A 95 4.21 -15.54 -2.57
CA SER A 95 4.70 -14.67 -3.63
C SER A 95 5.66 -15.41 -4.56
N VAL A 96 6.69 -16.07 -4.01
CA VAL A 96 7.71 -16.79 -4.78
C VAL A 96 7.09 -17.93 -5.59
N MET A 97 6.14 -18.68 -5.01
CA MET A 97 5.42 -19.74 -5.71
C MET A 97 4.60 -19.24 -6.91
N MET A 98 4.17 -17.97 -6.88
CA MET A 98 3.29 -17.36 -7.87
C MET A 98 4.04 -16.53 -8.92
N ILE A 99 5.39 -16.54 -8.92
CA ILE A 99 6.19 -15.85 -9.92
C ILE A 99 5.94 -16.44 -11.30
N GLY A 100 5.66 -15.57 -12.28
CA GLY A 100 5.49 -15.96 -13.68
C GLY A 100 4.17 -16.65 -14.01
N VAL A 101 3.16 -16.58 -13.14
CA VAL A 101 1.79 -17.01 -13.48
C VAL A 101 1.16 -15.97 -14.40
N LYS A 102 0.82 -16.36 -15.63
CA LYS A 102 0.24 -15.45 -16.65
C LYS A 102 -1.18 -15.85 -17.06
N THR A 103 -1.56 -17.11 -16.88
CA THR A 103 -2.84 -17.65 -17.35
C THR A 103 -3.58 -18.37 -16.23
N GLN A 104 -4.92 -18.29 -16.21
CA GLN A 104 -5.76 -19.02 -15.24
C GLN A 104 -5.70 -20.56 -15.40
N LYS A 105 -5.12 -21.06 -16.49
CA LYS A 105 -4.87 -22.49 -16.72
C LYS A 105 -3.61 -23.01 -16.00
N ASP A 106 -2.74 -22.13 -15.51
CA ASP A 106 -1.60 -22.56 -14.72
C ASP A 106 -2.11 -23.32 -13.47
N PRO A 107 -1.57 -24.52 -13.12
CA PRO A 107 -2.02 -25.25 -11.94
C PRO A 107 -1.82 -24.46 -10.64
N ARG A 108 -0.89 -23.49 -10.65
CA ARG A 108 -0.63 -22.53 -9.58
C ARG A 108 -1.81 -21.59 -9.32
N ASP A 109 -2.67 -21.35 -10.31
CA ASP A 109 -3.93 -20.60 -10.12
C ASP A 109 -4.87 -21.31 -9.14
N GLY A 110 -4.94 -22.64 -9.24
CA GLY A 110 -5.68 -23.49 -8.30
C GLY A 110 -5.15 -23.39 -6.86
N ILE A 111 -3.83 -23.21 -6.69
CA ILE A 111 -3.23 -22.95 -5.39
C ILE A 111 -3.60 -21.55 -4.90
N HIS A 112 -3.65 -20.53 -5.76
CA HIS A 112 -4.02 -19.17 -5.35
C HIS A 112 -5.48 -19.11 -4.85
N HIS A 113 -6.42 -19.72 -5.58
CA HIS A 113 -7.85 -19.65 -5.29
C HIS A 113 -8.36 -20.76 -4.36
N GLY A 114 -7.75 -21.94 -4.34
CA GLY A 114 -8.22 -23.11 -3.61
C GLY A 114 -7.46 -23.39 -2.30
N GLY A 115 -7.68 -24.57 -1.72
CA GLY A 115 -6.85 -25.09 -0.62
C GLY A 115 -6.84 -24.27 0.68
N TRP A 116 -7.86 -23.47 0.95
CA TRP A 116 -7.83 -22.50 2.05
C TRP A 116 -7.65 -23.09 3.44
N MET A 117 -8.26 -24.23 3.74
CA MET A 117 -8.07 -24.85 5.05
C MET A 117 -6.59 -25.24 5.25
N MET A 118 -5.95 -25.77 4.20
CA MET A 118 -4.52 -26.08 4.24
C MET A 118 -3.68 -24.80 4.44
N LYS A 119 -4.03 -23.70 3.77
CA LYS A 119 -3.35 -22.41 3.95
C LYS A 119 -3.46 -21.87 5.36
N VAL A 120 -4.65 -21.91 5.96
CA VAL A 120 -4.88 -21.45 7.34
C VAL A 120 -4.09 -22.31 8.33
N ILE A 121 -4.11 -23.64 8.18
CA ILE A 121 -3.30 -24.55 9.00
C ILE A 121 -1.81 -24.26 8.84
N CYS A 122 -1.33 -24.13 7.60
CA CYS A 122 0.06 -23.79 7.30
C CYS A 122 0.47 -22.46 7.92
N TRP A 123 -0.39 -21.44 7.85
CA TRP A 123 -0.17 -20.15 8.48
C TRP A 123 -0.06 -20.27 10.00
N PHE A 124 -0.98 -20.98 10.67
CA PHE A 124 -0.90 -21.21 12.12
C PHE A 124 0.39 -21.94 12.52
N ILE A 125 0.77 -22.98 11.77
CA ILE A 125 2.02 -23.71 12.00
C ILE A 125 3.22 -22.77 11.87
N LEU A 126 3.29 -21.97 10.80
CA LEU A 126 4.39 -21.03 10.61
C LEU A 126 4.48 -20.00 11.75
N VAL A 127 3.34 -19.47 12.22
CA VAL A 127 3.32 -18.55 13.37
C VAL A 127 3.86 -19.23 14.62
N ILE A 128 3.41 -20.47 14.93
CA ILE A 128 3.89 -21.23 16.09
C ILE A 128 5.40 -21.51 15.97
N LEU A 129 5.88 -21.87 14.78
CA LEU A 129 7.31 -22.13 14.54
C LEU A 129 8.18 -20.90 14.82
N MET A 130 7.68 -19.69 14.60
CA MET A 130 8.44 -18.45 14.92
C MET A 130 8.67 -18.24 16.42
N PHE A 131 7.92 -18.92 17.31
CA PHE A 131 8.18 -18.88 18.76
C PHE A 131 9.36 -19.76 19.19
N PHE A 132 9.86 -20.63 18.31
CA PHE A 132 11.07 -21.43 18.53
C PHE A 132 12.31 -20.82 17.89
N VAL A 133 12.16 -19.71 17.15
CA VAL A 133 13.28 -19.02 16.49
C VAL A 133 14.12 -18.25 17.53
N PRO A 134 15.47 -18.28 17.45
CA PRO A 134 16.34 -17.55 18.37
C PRO A 134 16.13 -16.02 18.32
N ASN A 135 16.38 -15.35 19.45
CA ASN A 135 16.19 -13.89 19.59
C ASN A 135 17.04 -13.08 18.59
N GLU A 136 18.23 -13.57 18.22
CA GLU A 136 19.11 -12.93 17.23
C GLU A 136 18.44 -12.79 15.85
N VAL A 137 17.71 -13.82 15.43
CA VAL A 137 16.99 -13.81 14.14
C VAL A 137 15.81 -12.85 14.20
N ILE A 138 15.14 -12.76 15.36
CA ILE A 138 14.04 -11.81 15.57
C ILE A 138 14.55 -10.37 15.54
N SER A 139 15.70 -10.10 16.15
CA SER A 139 16.33 -8.78 16.09
C SER A 139 16.77 -8.39 14.68
N PHE A 140 17.33 -9.34 13.91
CA PHE A 140 17.61 -9.14 12.49
C PHE A 140 16.32 -8.83 11.70
N TYR A 141 15.26 -9.60 11.94
CA TYR A 141 13.96 -9.36 11.32
C TYR A 141 13.35 -8.01 11.71
N GLU A 142 13.54 -7.55 12.94
CA GLU A 142 13.11 -6.23 13.39
C GLU A 142 13.79 -5.15 12.52
N SER A 143 15.12 -5.20 12.38
CA SER A 143 15.89 -4.28 11.54
C SER A 143 15.42 -4.32 10.09
N MET A 144 15.23 -5.51 9.52
CA MET A 144 14.69 -5.68 8.18
C MET A 144 13.26 -5.10 8.06
N SER A 145 12.43 -5.27 9.10
CA SER A 145 11.05 -4.80 9.15
C SER A 145 10.94 -3.29 9.11
N LYS A 146 11.88 -2.56 9.70
CA LYS A 146 11.98 -1.09 9.56
C LYS A 146 12.10 -0.68 8.10
N PHE A 147 12.97 -1.34 7.33
CA PHE A 147 13.14 -1.07 5.90
C PHE A 147 11.89 -1.44 5.09
N GLY A 148 11.35 -2.65 5.28
CA GLY A 148 10.14 -3.09 4.57
C GLY A 148 8.90 -2.25 4.91
N ALA A 149 8.80 -1.75 6.14
CA ALA A 149 7.76 -0.81 6.53
C ALA A 149 7.87 0.53 5.78
N GLY A 150 9.09 1.02 5.54
CA GLY A 150 9.34 2.17 4.68
C GLY A 150 8.83 1.95 3.25
N PHE A 151 9.13 0.79 2.66
CA PHE A 151 8.63 0.45 1.32
C PHE A 151 7.09 0.28 1.28
N PHE A 152 6.49 -0.30 2.33
CA PHE A 152 5.04 -0.38 2.44
C PHE A 152 4.38 1.00 2.50
N LEU A 153 4.98 1.96 3.21
CA LEU A 153 4.51 3.35 3.22
C LEU A 153 4.53 3.97 1.80
N LEU A 154 5.51 3.64 0.96
CA LEU A 154 5.52 4.05 -0.46
C LEU A 154 4.32 3.48 -1.20
N VAL A 155 4.09 2.17 -1.08
CA VAL A 155 2.94 1.49 -1.68
C VAL A 155 1.63 2.11 -1.19
N GLN A 156 1.54 2.42 0.10
CA GLN A 156 0.37 3.04 0.71
C GLN A 156 0.07 4.42 0.15
N VAL A 157 1.09 5.26 -0.08
CA VAL A 157 0.92 6.58 -0.74
C VAL A 157 0.39 6.40 -2.16
N VAL A 158 0.94 5.44 -2.94
CA VAL A 158 0.49 5.18 -4.31
C VAL A 158 -0.95 4.69 -4.34
N LEU A 159 -1.34 3.79 -3.43
CA LEU A 159 -2.71 3.30 -3.31
C LEU A 159 -3.68 4.42 -2.90
N LEU A 160 -3.28 5.27 -1.97
CA LEU A 160 -4.07 6.43 -1.56
C LEU A 160 -4.24 7.42 -2.74
N LEU A 161 -3.18 7.67 -3.50
CA LEU A 161 -3.23 8.53 -4.68
C LEU A 161 -4.21 7.96 -5.72
N ASP A 162 -4.12 6.66 -6.04
CA ASP A 162 -5.04 5.99 -6.97
C ASP A 162 -6.50 6.05 -6.48
N PHE A 163 -6.72 5.88 -5.17
CA PHE A 163 -8.03 6.03 -4.55
C PHE A 163 -8.59 7.45 -4.72
N VAL A 164 -7.81 8.47 -4.37
CA VAL A 164 -8.29 9.86 -4.40
C VAL A 164 -8.46 10.36 -5.84
N HIS A 165 -7.64 9.92 -6.79
CA HIS A 165 -7.87 10.20 -8.21
C HIS A 165 -9.14 9.51 -8.71
N GLY A 166 -9.38 8.24 -8.36
CA GLY A 166 -10.63 7.57 -8.71
C GLY A 166 -11.86 8.25 -8.11
N TRP A 167 -11.74 8.74 -6.87
CA TRP A 167 -12.79 9.55 -6.24
C TRP A 167 -13.02 10.87 -7.00
N ASN A 168 -11.95 11.61 -7.29
CA ASN A 168 -12.00 12.84 -8.08
C ASN A 168 -12.69 12.62 -9.42
N ASP A 169 -12.28 11.62 -10.19
CA ASP A 169 -12.78 11.36 -11.54
C ASP A 169 -14.25 10.96 -11.52
N THR A 170 -14.69 10.25 -10.47
CA THR A 170 -16.11 9.91 -10.27
C THR A 170 -16.95 11.17 -10.07
N TRP A 171 -16.49 12.09 -9.21
CA TRP A 171 -17.23 13.32 -8.91
C TRP A 171 -17.21 14.30 -10.09
N VAL A 172 -16.07 14.43 -10.77
CA VAL A 172 -15.95 15.21 -12.01
C VAL A 172 -16.85 14.64 -13.11
N GLY A 173 -16.97 13.31 -13.17
CA GLY A 173 -17.77 12.60 -14.18
C GLY A 173 -19.28 12.77 -14.05
N TYR A 174 -19.79 13.21 -12.90
CA TYR A 174 -21.20 13.57 -12.77
C TYR A 174 -21.56 14.84 -13.55
N ASP A 175 -20.58 15.70 -13.86
CA ASP A 175 -20.75 16.92 -14.66
C ASP A 175 -21.80 17.90 -14.10
N GLU A 176 -21.93 17.98 -12.76
CA GLU A 176 -22.84 18.93 -12.10
C GLU A 176 -22.06 19.92 -11.22
N GLN A 177 -22.54 21.17 -11.17
CA GLN A 177 -21.94 22.26 -10.38
C GLN A 177 -21.79 21.91 -8.90
N PHE A 178 -22.74 21.14 -8.35
CA PHE A 178 -22.70 20.70 -6.95
C PHE A 178 -21.45 19.87 -6.65
N TRP A 179 -21.09 18.92 -7.52
CA TRP A 179 -19.94 18.05 -7.31
C TRP A 179 -18.62 18.80 -7.46
N TYR A 180 -18.53 19.78 -8.37
CA TYR A 180 -17.37 20.67 -8.45
C TYR A 180 -17.20 21.53 -7.20
N ALA A 181 -18.30 22.09 -6.67
CA ALA A 181 -18.26 22.81 -5.40
C ALA A 181 -17.86 21.90 -4.24
N ALA A 182 -18.38 20.68 -4.18
CA ALA A 182 -18.01 19.69 -3.16
C ALA A 182 -16.52 19.32 -3.23
N LEU A 183 -15.95 19.10 -4.42
CA LEU A 183 -14.51 18.86 -4.62
C LEU A 183 -13.68 20.00 -4.05
N LEU A 184 -14.05 21.25 -4.34
CA LEU A 184 -13.34 22.42 -3.87
C LEU A 184 -13.42 22.57 -2.35
N VAL A 185 -14.61 22.37 -1.77
CA VAL A 185 -14.81 22.45 -0.31
C VAL A 185 -13.99 21.39 0.41
N VAL A 186 -14.03 20.13 -0.04
CA VAL A 186 -13.24 19.04 0.56
C VAL A 186 -11.75 19.36 0.47
N SER A 187 -11.28 19.84 -0.68
CA SER A 187 -9.87 20.17 -0.87
C SER A 187 -9.41 21.32 0.03
N LEU A 188 -10.24 22.36 0.18
CA LEU A 188 -9.96 23.48 1.07
C LEU A 188 -9.89 23.04 2.54
N VAL A 189 -10.81 22.19 2.97
CA VAL A 189 -10.81 21.61 4.33
C VAL A 189 -9.54 20.79 4.56
N CYS A 190 -9.11 19.96 3.61
CA CYS A 190 -7.88 19.18 3.74
C CYS A 190 -6.62 20.05 3.85
N TYR A 191 -6.53 21.15 3.07
CA TYR A 191 -5.41 22.08 3.19
C TYR A 191 -5.45 22.83 4.53
N LEU A 192 -6.61 23.33 4.95
CA LEU A 192 -6.75 23.98 6.25
C LEU A 192 -6.36 23.04 7.39
N ALA A 193 -6.82 21.79 7.35
CA ALA A 193 -6.44 20.76 8.31
C ALA A 193 -4.93 20.51 8.31
N THR A 194 -4.28 20.50 7.15
CA THR A 194 -2.81 20.36 7.03
C THR A 194 -2.07 21.49 7.76
N PHE A 195 -2.48 22.74 7.56
CA PHE A 195 -1.84 23.89 8.22
C PHE A 195 -2.11 23.95 9.72
N VAL A 196 -3.36 23.72 10.14
CA VAL A 196 -3.71 23.64 11.56
C VAL A 196 -2.93 22.53 12.25
N PHE A 197 -2.85 21.36 11.62
CA PHE A 197 -2.13 20.23 12.19
C PHE A 197 -0.63 20.49 12.28
N SER A 198 -0.03 21.13 11.27
CA SER A 198 1.36 21.58 11.35
C SER A 198 1.62 22.54 12.52
N GLY A 199 0.69 23.48 12.79
CA GLY A 199 0.76 24.35 13.96
C GLY A 199 0.74 23.57 15.28
N LEU A 200 -0.08 22.52 15.37
CA LEU A 200 -0.08 21.61 16.53
C LEU A 200 1.26 20.85 16.66
N LEU A 201 1.89 20.46 15.55
CA LEU A 201 3.22 19.82 15.60
C LEU A 201 4.29 20.75 16.14
N PHE A 202 4.32 22.02 15.72
CA PHE A 202 5.24 22.99 16.32
C PHE A 202 4.96 23.15 17.82
N HIS A 203 3.69 23.18 18.23
CA HIS A 203 3.34 23.28 19.64
C HIS A 203 3.82 22.08 20.48
N TRP A 204 3.68 20.86 19.97
CA TRP A 204 4.03 19.64 20.72
C TRP A 204 5.48 19.21 20.59
N PHE A 205 6.13 19.45 19.45
CA PHE A 205 7.45 18.90 19.12
C PHE A 205 8.58 19.94 19.09
N THR A 206 8.27 21.23 19.29
CA THR A 206 9.26 22.32 19.37
C THR A 206 9.01 23.23 20.60
N PRO A 207 9.11 22.70 21.83
CA PRO A 207 8.91 23.52 23.04
C PRO A 207 9.98 24.61 23.18
N SER A 208 9.59 25.77 23.70
CA SER A 208 10.52 26.87 23.97
C SER A 208 11.51 26.48 25.07
N GLY A 209 12.81 26.69 24.83
CA GLY A 209 13.87 26.43 25.81
C GLY A 209 14.79 25.26 25.48
N HIS A 210 14.51 24.49 24.43
CA HIS A 210 15.36 23.39 23.95
C HIS A 210 15.67 23.55 22.46
N ASP A 211 16.82 23.05 22.01
CA ASP A 211 17.19 23.05 20.59
C ASP A 211 16.57 21.83 19.89
N CYS A 212 15.39 22.03 19.32
CA CYS A 212 14.62 21.02 18.57
C CYS A 212 14.76 21.23 17.05
N GLY A 213 15.99 21.54 16.60
CA GLY A 213 16.29 21.84 15.19
C GLY A 213 15.90 20.73 14.22
N LEU A 214 16.04 19.45 14.61
CA LEU A 214 15.66 18.33 13.74
C LEU A 214 14.14 18.24 13.54
N ASN A 215 13.36 18.36 14.62
CA ASN A 215 11.90 18.34 14.54
C ASN A 215 11.38 19.50 13.70
N THR A 216 11.97 20.69 13.93
CA THR A 216 11.71 21.89 13.14
C THR A 216 12.01 21.66 11.66
N PHE A 217 13.18 21.09 11.33
CA PHE A 217 13.58 20.78 9.96
C PHE A 217 12.54 19.89 9.26
N PHE A 218 12.09 18.82 9.91
CA PHE A 218 11.13 17.89 9.33
C PHE A 218 9.74 18.49 9.10
N ILE A 219 9.25 19.29 10.06
CA ILE A 219 7.95 19.98 9.90
C ILE A 219 8.04 21.01 8.77
N VAL A 220 9.10 21.84 8.76
CA VAL A 220 9.30 22.88 7.74
C VAL A 220 9.49 22.27 6.36
N MET A 221 10.30 21.21 6.23
CA MET A 221 10.47 20.52 4.93
C MET A 221 9.16 19.96 4.42
N THR A 222 8.35 19.32 5.29
CA THR A 222 7.03 18.82 4.91
C THR A 222 6.13 19.95 4.41
N LEU A 223 6.12 21.11 5.08
CA LEU A 223 5.37 22.29 4.62
C LEU A 223 5.86 22.82 3.26
N ILE A 224 7.17 22.84 3.04
CA ILE A 224 7.75 23.25 1.74
C ILE A 224 7.25 22.32 0.64
N PHE A 225 7.26 21.00 0.84
CA PHE A 225 6.74 20.05 -0.16
C PHE A 225 5.24 20.23 -0.41
N VAL A 226 4.44 20.42 0.64
CA VAL A 226 3.01 20.72 0.51
C VAL A 226 2.78 21.97 -0.33
N PHE A 227 3.55 23.04 -0.08
CA PHE A 227 3.47 24.27 -0.86
C PHE A 227 3.88 24.06 -2.32
N VAL A 228 5.01 23.39 -2.57
CA VAL A 228 5.49 23.06 -3.93
C VAL A 228 4.45 22.25 -4.69
N PHE A 229 3.86 21.22 -4.09
CA PHE A 229 2.81 20.42 -4.73
C PHE A 229 1.57 21.22 -5.04
N ALA A 230 1.14 22.12 -4.15
CA ALA A 230 0.01 23.01 -4.42
C ALA A 230 0.28 23.91 -5.63
N VAL A 231 1.48 24.50 -5.74
CA VAL A 231 1.87 25.34 -6.88
C VAL A 231 1.92 24.53 -8.18
N VAL A 232 2.52 23.34 -8.16
CA VAL A 232 2.63 22.47 -9.35
C VAL A 232 1.25 22.05 -9.86
N VAL A 233 0.33 21.71 -8.95
CA VAL A 233 -1.02 21.24 -9.31
C VAL A 233 -1.88 22.37 -9.88
N LEU A 234 -1.71 23.60 -9.39
CA LEU A 234 -2.40 24.77 -9.93
C LEU A 234 -1.81 25.27 -11.26
N HIS A 235 -0.62 24.80 -11.64
CA HIS A 235 0.02 25.24 -12.86
C HIS A 235 -0.77 24.78 -14.10
N PRO A 236 -1.22 25.70 -14.98
CA PRO A 236 -2.13 25.38 -16.08
C PRO A 236 -1.54 24.43 -17.14
N ALA A 237 -0.21 24.26 -17.17
CA ALA A 237 0.43 23.29 -18.05
C ALA A 237 0.34 21.83 -17.56
N VAL A 238 0.16 21.62 -16.25
CA VAL A 238 0.16 20.29 -15.62
C VAL A 238 -1.22 19.63 -15.66
N GLY A 239 -2.30 20.44 -15.52
CA GLY A 239 -3.67 19.90 -15.49
C GLY A 239 -3.92 18.96 -14.30
N GLY A 240 -3.31 19.26 -13.14
CA GLY A 240 -3.49 18.48 -11.92
C GLY A 240 -4.86 18.68 -11.28
N SER A 241 -5.29 17.72 -10.46
CA SER A 241 -6.49 17.88 -9.61
C SER A 241 -6.11 18.30 -8.19
N ILE A 242 -6.85 19.28 -7.66
CA ILE A 242 -6.63 19.85 -6.32
C ILE A 242 -7.02 18.90 -5.19
N LEU A 243 -7.99 18.00 -5.41
CA LEU A 243 -8.43 17.05 -4.39
C LEU A 243 -7.33 16.03 -4.04
N PRO A 244 -6.75 15.27 -4.98
CA PRO A 244 -5.61 14.40 -4.72
C PRO A 244 -4.44 15.12 -4.04
N ALA A 245 -4.11 16.32 -4.49
CA ALA A 245 -3.02 17.11 -3.92
C ALA A 245 -3.25 17.46 -2.44
N SER A 246 -4.46 17.89 -2.10
CA SER A 246 -4.84 18.28 -0.73
C SER A 246 -4.87 17.08 0.23
N VAL A 247 -5.41 15.94 -0.19
CA VAL A 247 -5.49 14.72 0.64
C VAL A 247 -4.09 14.14 0.88
N ILE A 248 -3.25 14.10 -0.16
CA ILE A 248 -1.86 13.63 -0.01
C ILE A 248 -1.06 14.58 0.88
N SER A 249 -1.27 15.90 0.78
CA SER A 249 -0.63 16.88 1.66
C SER A 249 -0.96 16.62 3.14
N PHE A 250 -2.24 16.36 3.44
CA PHE A 250 -2.67 16.00 4.79
C PHE A 250 -2.07 14.69 5.27
N TYR A 251 -1.99 13.67 4.39
CA TYR A 251 -1.36 12.39 4.70
C TYR A 251 0.15 12.53 4.97
N CYS A 252 0.86 13.38 4.23
CA CYS A 252 2.28 13.65 4.49
C CYS A 252 2.48 14.28 5.86
N MET A 253 1.61 15.21 6.25
CA MET A 253 1.62 15.80 7.59
C MET A 253 1.34 14.76 8.69
N TYR A 254 0.42 13.82 8.44
CA TYR A 254 0.19 12.68 9.33
C TYR A 254 1.41 11.76 9.45
N LEU A 255 2.13 11.49 8.36
CA LEU A 255 3.38 10.72 8.42
C LEU A 255 4.47 11.46 9.19
N CYS A 256 4.59 12.78 9.02
CA CYS A 256 5.49 13.62 9.80
C CYS A 256 5.18 13.52 11.29
N TYR A 257 3.90 13.72 11.67
CA TYR A 257 3.41 13.51 13.03
C TYR A 257 3.74 12.12 13.58
N SER A 258 3.44 11.06 12.81
CA SER A 258 3.70 9.69 13.25
C SER A 258 5.19 9.40 13.42
N GLY A 259 6.06 10.06 12.66
CA GLY A 259 7.50 10.00 12.84
C GLY A 259 7.93 10.65 14.14
N LEU A 260 7.55 11.91 14.36
CA LEU A 260 7.90 12.67 15.57
C LEU A 260 7.31 12.06 16.85
N ALA A 261 6.10 11.50 16.79
CA ALA A 261 5.47 10.82 17.93
C ALA A 261 6.18 9.51 18.31
N SER A 262 7.03 8.96 17.45
CA SER A 262 7.85 7.76 17.73
C SER A 262 9.21 8.08 18.35
N GLU A 263 9.51 9.35 18.62
CA GLU A 263 10.72 9.75 19.34
C GLU A 263 10.73 9.17 20.77
N PRO A 264 11.90 8.80 21.29
CA PRO A 264 12.00 8.14 22.59
C PRO A 264 11.57 9.06 23.74
N ARG A 265 11.21 8.46 24.88
CA ARG A 265 10.53 9.18 25.99
C ARG A 265 11.38 10.20 26.71
N ASP A 266 12.68 10.02 26.67
CA ASP A 266 13.72 10.87 27.21
C ASP A 266 14.07 12.05 26.29
N TYR A 267 13.53 12.09 25.06
CA TYR A 267 13.76 13.21 24.16
C TYR A 267 12.89 14.40 24.55
N GLU A 268 13.53 15.43 25.10
CA GLU A 268 12.92 16.67 25.64
C GLU A 268 12.02 17.42 24.64
N CYS A 269 12.27 17.23 23.34
CA CYS A 269 11.47 17.85 22.28
C CYS A 269 10.11 17.19 22.07
N ASN A 270 9.87 15.97 22.54
CA ASN A 270 8.58 15.28 22.38
C ASN A 270 7.63 15.60 23.57
N GLY A 271 6.91 16.71 23.46
CA GLY A 271 5.91 17.14 24.45
C GLY A 271 4.67 16.26 24.55
N LEU A 272 4.47 15.33 23.60
CA LEU A 272 3.29 14.45 23.55
C LEU A 272 3.27 13.44 24.70
N HIS A 273 4.44 13.07 25.24
CA HIS A 273 4.54 12.18 26.40
C HIS A 273 3.96 12.77 27.68
N LYS A 274 3.84 14.11 27.77
CA LYS A 274 3.14 14.79 28.88
C LYS A 274 1.61 14.58 28.78
N HIS A 275 1.10 14.20 27.61
CA HIS A 275 -0.33 14.02 27.32
C HIS A 275 -0.70 12.54 27.03
N SER A 276 -0.57 11.69 28.06
CA SER A 276 -1.24 10.38 28.23
C SER A 276 -0.95 9.22 27.24
N LYS A 277 -1.01 7.99 27.76
CA LYS A 277 -1.02 6.73 26.97
C LYS A 277 -2.13 6.70 25.89
N ALA A 278 -3.23 7.44 26.06
CA ALA A 278 -4.37 7.42 25.15
C ALA A 278 -4.04 7.98 23.75
N VAL A 279 -3.15 8.98 23.67
CA VAL A 279 -2.72 9.55 22.38
C VAL A 279 -1.87 8.55 21.60
N SER A 280 -0.98 7.82 22.29
CA SER A 280 -0.16 6.75 21.69
C SER A 280 -1.00 5.54 21.22
N THR A 281 -2.05 5.17 21.96
CA THR A 281 -2.99 4.14 21.51
C THR A 281 -3.79 4.61 20.30
N GLY A 282 -4.25 5.86 20.28
CA GLY A 282 -5.00 6.45 19.17
C GLY A 282 -4.23 6.47 17.86
N THR A 283 -2.95 6.87 17.87
CA THR A 283 -2.10 6.87 16.68
C THR A 283 -1.88 5.48 16.11
N MET A 284 -1.65 4.50 16.98
CA MET A 284 -1.54 3.10 16.58
C MET A 284 -2.84 2.58 15.97
N THR A 285 -3.99 2.86 16.57
CA THR A 285 -5.30 2.45 16.04
C THR A 285 -5.56 3.06 14.67
N ILE A 286 -5.30 4.36 14.49
CA ILE A 286 -5.45 5.04 13.19
C ILE A 286 -4.51 4.43 12.15
N GLY A 287 -3.25 4.17 12.49
CA GLY A 287 -2.31 3.51 11.58
C GLY A 287 -2.77 2.10 11.17
N LEU A 288 -3.34 1.34 12.12
CA LEU A 288 -3.78 -0.03 11.87
C LEU A 288 -5.00 -0.05 10.96
N LEU A 289 -5.97 0.82 11.23
CA LEU A 289 -7.15 1.03 10.38
C LEU A 289 -6.73 1.45 8.98
N THR A 290 -5.82 2.42 8.86
CA THR A 290 -5.31 2.89 7.56
C THR A 290 -4.63 1.76 6.80
N THR A 291 -3.86 0.90 7.48
CA THR A 291 -3.21 -0.27 6.88
C THR A 291 -4.22 -1.29 6.37
N VAL A 292 -5.21 -1.64 7.18
CA VAL A 292 -6.28 -2.57 6.79
C VAL A 292 -7.03 -2.01 5.59
N LEU A 293 -7.43 -0.74 5.62
CA LEU A 293 -8.11 -0.08 4.50
C LEU A 293 -7.25 -0.07 3.23
N SER A 294 -5.95 0.18 3.35
CA SER A 294 -5.01 0.19 2.21
C SER A 294 -4.86 -1.19 1.59
N VAL A 295 -4.73 -2.23 2.41
CA VAL A 295 -4.62 -3.63 1.96
C VAL A 295 -5.93 -4.10 1.32
N VAL A 296 -7.08 -3.77 1.92
CA VAL A 296 -8.40 -4.07 1.36
C VAL A 296 -8.60 -3.33 0.03
N TYR A 297 -8.24 -2.05 -0.04
CA TYR A 297 -8.32 -1.27 -1.27
C TYR A 297 -7.45 -1.89 -2.37
N SER A 298 -6.18 -2.21 -2.07
CA SER A 298 -5.29 -2.92 -3.00
C SER A 298 -5.90 -4.21 -3.51
N ALA A 299 -6.44 -5.02 -2.60
CA ALA A 299 -7.09 -6.27 -2.94
C ALA A 299 -8.33 -6.08 -3.83
N VAL A 300 -9.18 -5.08 -3.57
CA VAL A 300 -10.36 -4.79 -4.40
C VAL A 300 -9.95 -4.26 -5.77
N ARG A 301 -9.04 -3.28 -5.80
CA ARG A 301 -8.54 -2.61 -7.01
C ARG A 301 -7.84 -3.58 -7.96
N ALA A 302 -7.10 -4.56 -7.44
CA ALA A 302 -6.45 -5.60 -8.22
C ALA A 302 -7.39 -6.40 -9.14
N GLY A 303 -8.70 -6.41 -8.87
CA GLY A 303 -9.67 -7.07 -9.75
C GLY A 303 -10.62 -6.13 -10.46
N SER A 304 -10.42 -4.81 -10.32
CA SER A 304 -11.26 -3.79 -10.96
C SER A 304 -10.50 -2.97 -12.01
N SER A 305 -9.16 -2.88 -11.96
CA SER A 305 -8.40 -2.02 -12.88
C SER A 305 -7.05 -2.62 -13.32
N THR A 306 -6.79 -2.58 -14.63
CA THR A 306 -5.77 -3.34 -15.36
C THR A 306 -4.43 -2.62 -15.59
N THR A 307 -4.03 -1.66 -14.76
CA THR A 307 -2.88 -0.78 -15.12
C THR A 307 -1.76 -0.66 -14.09
N LEU A 308 -2.00 -0.86 -12.79
CA LEU A 308 -0.95 -0.70 -11.77
C LEU A 308 -0.31 -2.02 -11.30
N LEU A 309 -0.99 -3.16 -11.49
CA LEU A 309 -0.54 -4.49 -11.04
C LEU A 309 -0.35 -5.49 -12.18
N SER A 310 -0.43 -5.02 -13.43
CA SER A 310 -0.20 -5.82 -14.63
C SER A 310 1.30 -5.97 -14.87
N SER A 311 1.78 -7.20 -15.06
CA SER A 311 3.13 -7.44 -15.56
C SER A 311 3.33 -6.72 -16.91
N PRO A 312 4.52 -6.12 -17.16
CA PRO A 312 4.84 -5.44 -18.42
C PRO A 312 4.61 -6.28 -19.68
N ASP A 313 4.63 -7.61 -19.56
CA ASP A 313 4.58 -8.57 -20.67
C ASP A 313 3.23 -9.30 -20.87
N SER A 314 2.11 -8.76 -20.39
CA SER A 314 0.79 -9.38 -20.60
C SER A 314 0.16 -8.86 -21.90
N PRO A 315 -0.22 -9.73 -22.88
CA PRO A 315 -0.96 -9.31 -24.05
C PRO A 315 -2.23 -8.58 -23.62
N ARG A 316 -2.33 -7.31 -24.03
CA ARG A 316 -3.42 -6.39 -23.74
C ARG A 316 -4.74 -7.09 -24.09
N ALA A 317 -5.56 -7.39 -23.09
CA ALA A 317 -6.92 -7.87 -23.30
C ALA A 317 -7.75 -6.72 -23.89
N GLU A 318 -7.73 -6.60 -25.20
CA GLU A 318 -8.65 -5.75 -25.95
C GLU A 318 -10.05 -6.34 -25.76
N LYS A 319 -10.94 -5.57 -25.11
CA LYS A 319 -12.35 -5.96 -24.98
C LYS A 319 -12.97 -5.98 -26.39
N PRO A 320 -13.49 -7.10 -26.91
CA PRO A 320 -14.25 -7.07 -28.15
C PRO A 320 -15.56 -6.33 -27.90
N LEU A 321 -15.79 -5.24 -28.64
CA LEU A 321 -17.05 -4.53 -28.69
C LEU A 321 -18.09 -5.41 -29.39
N LEU A 322 -19.15 -5.76 -28.66
CA LEU A 322 -20.50 -6.19 -29.08
C LEU A 322 -20.65 -7.27 -30.18
N PRO A 323 -21.32 -8.41 -29.88
CA PRO A 323 -21.89 -9.28 -30.90
C PRO A 323 -23.29 -8.80 -31.31
N LEU A 324 -23.48 -8.49 -32.60
CA LEU A 324 -24.78 -8.33 -33.24
C LEU A 324 -25.09 -9.61 -34.04
N ASP A 325 -26.23 -10.23 -33.70
CA ASP A 325 -27.02 -11.25 -34.40
C ASP A 325 -26.38 -12.54 -34.96
N GLY A 326 -26.72 -13.65 -34.30
CA GLY A 326 -27.46 -14.78 -34.87
C GLY A 326 -26.90 -15.59 -36.05
N LYS A 327 -26.24 -16.72 -35.76
CA LYS A 327 -26.61 -18.07 -36.23
C LYS A 327 -25.67 -19.14 -35.63
N ALA A 328 -26.24 -20.30 -35.35
CA ALA A 328 -25.57 -21.47 -34.81
C ALA A 328 -24.56 -22.09 -35.79
N GLU A 329 -23.71 -22.97 -35.23
CA GLU A 329 -22.66 -23.80 -35.86
C GLU A 329 -21.25 -23.17 -35.86
N ASP A 330 -20.48 -23.42 -34.78
CA ASP A 330 -19.49 -24.50 -34.81
C ASP A 330 -18.84 -24.74 -33.44
N LYS A 331 -18.77 -26.02 -33.08
CA LYS A 331 -18.09 -26.56 -31.90
C LYS A 331 -16.58 -26.45 -32.11
N GLU A 332 -16.01 -25.32 -31.75
CA GLU A 332 -14.60 -25.17 -31.41
C GLU A 332 -14.44 -23.87 -30.63
N GLU A 333 -14.94 -23.84 -29.38
CA GLU A 333 -14.43 -22.89 -28.39
C GLU A 333 -12.95 -23.22 -28.21
N LYS A 334 -12.10 -22.58 -29.03
CA LYS A 334 -10.68 -22.44 -28.75
C LYS A 334 -10.58 -22.10 -27.28
N GLU A 335 -9.96 -22.99 -26.52
CA GLU A 335 -9.58 -22.81 -25.13
C GLU A 335 -8.74 -21.52 -24.99
N GLN A 336 -9.39 -20.36 -25.02
CA GLN A 336 -8.70 -19.10 -24.86
C GLN A 336 -8.21 -19.08 -23.42
N LYS A 337 -6.90 -19.22 -23.29
CA LYS A 337 -6.10 -18.99 -22.10
C LYS A 337 -6.49 -17.63 -21.50
N LYS A 338 -7.50 -17.60 -20.63
CA LYS A 338 -7.93 -16.37 -19.96
C LYS A 338 -6.73 -15.84 -19.17
N PRO A 339 -6.20 -14.66 -19.50
CA PRO A 339 -5.08 -14.10 -18.77
C PRO A 339 -5.50 -13.80 -17.33
N VAL A 340 -4.54 -13.83 -16.40
CA VAL A 340 -4.80 -13.40 -15.02
C VAL A 340 -5.05 -11.89 -14.99
N THR A 341 -6.00 -11.45 -14.16
CA THR A 341 -6.40 -10.03 -14.09
C THR A 341 -5.33 -9.15 -13.42
N TYR A 342 -4.45 -9.73 -12.61
CA TYR A 342 -3.38 -9.05 -11.87
C TYR A 342 -2.23 -10.02 -11.56
N SER A 343 -1.05 -9.49 -11.24
CA SER A 343 0.09 -10.29 -10.80
C SER A 343 -0.14 -10.85 -9.39
N TYR A 344 -0.25 -12.17 -9.28
CA TYR A 344 -0.40 -12.87 -7.99
C TYR A 344 0.83 -12.73 -7.09
N ALA A 345 2.03 -12.72 -7.68
CA ALA A 345 3.26 -12.51 -6.94
C ALA A 345 3.29 -11.11 -6.30
N PHE A 346 3.00 -10.06 -7.09
CA PHE A 346 2.99 -8.69 -6.59
C PHE A 346 1.92 -8.47 -5.52
N PHE A 347 0.74 -9.08 -5.70
CA PHE A 347 -0.32 -9.09 -4.68
C PHE A 347 0.22 -9.59 -3.33
N HIS A 348 0.87 -10.75 -3.30
CA HIS A 348 1.41 -11.31 -2.05
C HIS A 348 2.62 -10.53 -1.48
N ILE A 349 3.42 -9.89 -2.33
CA ILE A 349 4.49 -8.98 -1.88
C ILE A 349 3.92 -7.83 -1.05
N ILE A 350 2.79 -7.24 -1.47
CA ILE A 350 2.14 -6.16 -0.70
C ILE A 350 1.76 -6.66 0.71
N PHE A 351 1.21 -7.86 0.85
CA PHE A 351 0.87 -8.43 2.17
C PHE A 351 2.11 -8.75 3.02
N SER A 352 3.19 -9.20 2.38
CA SER A 352 4.47 -9.44 3.05
C SER A 352 5.03 -8.14 3.64
N LEU A 353 5.04 -7.07 2.86
CA LEU A 353 5.46 -5.73 3.29
C LEU A 353 4.50 -5.13 4.34
N ALA A 354 3.19 -5.34 4.18
CA ALA A 354 2.19 -4.92 5.15
C ALA A 354 2.41 -5.60 6.52
N SER A 355 2.90 -6.85 6.52
CA SER A 355 3.24 -7.57 7.75
C SER A 355 4.38 -6.87 8.48
N MET A 356 5.48 -6.57 7.77
CA MET A 356 6.63 -5.84 8.32
C MET A 356 6.22 -4.46 8.86
N TYR A 357 5.38 -3.72 8.13
CA TYR A 357 4.83 -2.44 8.59
C TYR A 357 3.99 -2.60 9.86
N SER A 358 3.12 -3.60 9.91
CA SER A 358 2.22 -3.83 11.04
C SER A 358 2.98 -4.21 12.30
N ALA A 359 4.09 -4.94 12.16
CA ALA A 359 5.01 -5.20 13.27
C ALA A 359 5.50 -3.88 13.87
N MET A 360 6.08 -3.01 13.05
CA MET A 360 6.64 -1.74 13.51
C MET A 360 5.58 -0.82 14.12
N LEU A 361 4.39 -0.78 13.53
CA LEU A 361 3.27 -0.03 14.07
C LEU A 361 2.83 -0.55 15.45
N LEU A 362 2.68 -1.87 15.60
CA LEU A 362 2.25 -2.49 16.86
C LEU A 362 3.33 -2.50 17.92
N THR A 363 4.61 -2.40 17.57
CA THR A 363 5.70 -2.22 18.55
C THR A 363 5.94 -0.75 18.89
N GLY A 364 5.18 0.18 18.32
CA GLY A 364 5.42 1.61 18.53
C GLY A 364 6.76 2.09 17.99
N TRP A 365 7.36 1.35 17.05
CA TRP A 365 8.67 1.62 16.46
C TRP A 365 9.83 1.56 17.47
N SER A 366 9.60 1.01 18.67
CA SER A 366 10.65 0.84 19.67
C SER A 366 11.67 -0.21 19.20
N THR A 367 12.94 0.04 19.49
CA THR A 367 14.02 -0.90 19.18
C THR A 367 14.26 -1.85 20.35
N SER A 368 14.31 -3.16 20.10
CA SER A 368 14.78 -4.12 21.12
C SER A 368 16.30 -4.04 21.37
N VAL A 369 17.04 -3.41 20.44
CA VAL A 369 18.50 -3.22 20.49
C VAL A 369 18.85 -1.76 20.26
N GLY A 370 19.35 -1.09 21.30
CA GLY A 370 20.26 0.08 21.29
C GLY A 370 19.97 1.30 20.40
N GLU A 371 20.02 2.49 21.02
CA GLU A 371 19.71 3.84 20.52
C GLU A 371 20.32 4.30 19.16
N MET A 372 21.33 3.63 18.60
CA MET A 372 22.05 4.12 17.41
C MET A 372 21.29 4.00 16.08
N VAL A 373 20.24 3.19 16.00
CA VAL A 373 19.46 3.02 14.76
C VAL A 373 18.36 4.09 14.61
N ASN A 374 18.01 4.81 15.68
CA ASN A 374 16.87 5.73 15.73
C ASN A 374 16.98 6.90 14.72
N TRP A 375 18.15 7.50 14.53
CA TRP A 375 18.31 8.71 13.71
C TRP A 375 18.30 8.46 12.20
N TRP A 376 18.88 7.35 11.73
CA TRP A 376 18.80 6.94 10.32
C TRP A 376 17.39 6.49 9.92
N MET A 377 16.61 5.97 10.86
CA MET A 377 15.26 5.44 10.62
C MET A 377 14.14 6.45 10.77
N LEU A 378 14.27 7.40 11.71
CA LEU A 378 13.49 8.63 11.70
C LEU A 378 13.71 9.36 10.36
N GLY A 379 14.98 9.40 9.92
CA GLY A 379 15.38 9.75 8.56
C GLY A 379 14.62 8.96 7.49
N GLY A 380 14.53 7.63 7.53
CA GLY A 380 13.78 6.83 6.54
C GLY A 380 12.27 7.10 6.47
N ARG A 381 11.61 7.32 7.61
CA ARG A 381 10.18 7.69 7.66
C ARG A 381 9.93 9.12 7.20
N LEU A 382 10.85 10.03 7.50
CA LEU A 382 10.72 11.44 7.16
C LEU A 382 11.19 11.74 5.73
N CYS A 383 12.27 11.10 5.29
CA CYS A 383 12.69 10.98 3.89
C CYS A 383 11.61 10.25 3.09
N GLY A 384 10.94 9.23 3.65
CA GLY A 384 9.72 8.66 3.10
C GLY A 384 8.58 9.67 2.99
N SER A 385 8.27 10.45 4.03
CA SER A 385 7.23 11.48 3.97
C SER A 385 7.53 12.63 2.98
N VAL A 386 8.80 12.85 2.68
CA VAL A 386 9.32 13.92 1.81
C VAL A 386 9.48 13.46 0.34
N LEU A 387 10.10 12.31 0.09
CA LEU A 387 10.41 11.78 -1.25
C LEU A 387 9.34 10.82 -1.80
N SER A 388 8.62 10.09 -0.94
CA SER A 388 7.59 9.13 -1.37
C SER A 388 6.44 9.75 -2.15
N PRO A 389 5.88 10.92 -1.76
CA PRO A 389 4.81 11.54 -2.53
C PRO A 389 5.36 12.36 -3.69
N ALA A 390 6.58 12.91 -3.56
CA ALA A 390 7.22 13.74 -4.58
C ALA A 390 7.40 12.98 -5.89
N GLY A 391 7.93 11.75 -5.84
CA GLY A 391 8.14 10.93 -7.04
C GLY A 391 6.85 10.69 -7.84
N PRO A 392 5.81 10.06 -7.28
CA PRO A 392 4.55 9.77 -7.96
C PRO A 392 3.72 11.01 -8.32
N LEU A 393 3.68 12.05 -7.47
CA LEU A 393 2.97 13.30 -7.79
C LEU A 393 3.67 14.07 -8.90
N LEU A 394 5.01 14.14 -8.87
CA LEU A 394 5.79 14.74 -9.95
C LEU A 394 5.75 13.86 -11.20
N LEU A 395 5.78 12.53 -11.14
CA LEU A 395 5.63 11.68 -12.33
C LEU A 395 4.22 11.75 -12.92
N SER A 396 3.18 11.82 -12.09
CA SER A 396 1.79 12.00 -12.54
C SER A 396 1.64 13.36 -13.23
N SER A 397 2.13 14.43 -12.60
CA SER A 397 2.09 15.80 -13.11
C SER A 397 2.98 16.01 -14.34
N SER A 398 4.19 15.44 -14.34
CA SER A 398 5.15 15.52 -15.44
C SER A 398 4.78 14.59 -16.60
N GLY A 399 4.08 13.49 -16.33
CA GLY A 399 3.51 12.63 -17.37
C GLY A 399 2.47 13.37 -18.22
N HIS A 400 1.64 14.21 -17.58
CA HIS A 400 0.74 15.12 -18.30
C HIS A 400 1.50 16.24 -19.04
N LEU A 401 2.58 16.76 -18.46
CA LEU A 401 3.44 17.78 -19.08
C LEU A 401 4.16 17.25 -20.33
N LEU A 402 4.78 16.07 -20.26
CA LEU A 402 5.46 15.41 -21.38
C LEU A 402 4.48 14.99 -22.48
N LEU A 403 3.26 14.58 -22.13
CA LEU A 403 2.20 14.31 -23.11
C LEU A 403 1.70 15.60 -23.77
N ARG A 404 1.61 16.72 -23.05
CA ARG A 404 1.29 18.04 -23.64
C ARG A 404 2.42 18.58 -24.50
N PHE A 405 3.68 18.44 -24.10
CA PHE A 405 4.81 18.79 -24.96
C PHE A 405 4.85 17.91 -26.21
N SER A 406 4.66 16.59 -26.08
CA SER A 406 4.56 15.69 -27.23
C SER A 406 3.38 16.05 -28.14
N SER A 407 2.22 16.40 -27.56
CA SER A 407 1.02 16.78 -28.31
C SER A 407 1.12 18.18 -28.92
N LEU A 408 1.84 19.11 -28.31
CA LEU A 408 2.16 20.45 -28.86
C LEU A 408 3.22 20.37 -29.96
N THR A 409 4.24 19.53 -29.80
CA THR A 409 5.24 19.27 -30.85
C THR A 409 4.57 18.57 -32.04
N VAL A 410 3.74 17.54 -31.80
CA VAL A 410 2.95 16.87 -32.85
C VAL A 410 1.91 17.81 -33.47
N SER A 411 1.28 18.70 -32.70
CA SER A 411 0.35 19.70 -33.23
C SER A 411 1.07 20.79 -34.02
N SER A 412 2.31 21.15 -33.66
CA SER A 412 3.15 22.11 -34.40
C SER A 412 3.69 21.52 -35.71
N GLU A 413 4.11 20.24 -35.69
CA GLU A 413 4.53 19.46 -36.86
C GLU A 413 3.34 19.19 -37.79
N LEU A 414 2.16 18.84 -37.24
CA LEU A 414 0.92 18.72 -38.01
C LEU A 414 0.50 20.07 -38.59
N ASN A 415 0.56 21.18 -37.86
CA ASN A 415 0.17 22.50 -38.39
C ASN A 415 1.16 23.02 -39.45
N LYS A 416 2.44 22.63 -39.35
CA LYS A 416 3.47 22.87 -40.39
C LYS A 416 3.23 22.00 -41.63
N SER A 417 2.89 20.72 -41.43
CA SER A 417 2.52 19.79 -42.51
C SER A 417 1.16 20.12 -43.15
N THR A 418 0.21 20.68 -42.40
CA THR A 418 -1.12 21.10 -42.90
C THR A 418 -1.00 22.36 -43.78
N LYS A 419 -0.08 23.28 -43.45
CA LYS A 419 0.24 24.43 -44.31
C LYS A 419 0.93 24.04 -45.62
N ASP A 420 1.69 22.95 -45.63
CA ASP A 420 2.32 22.43 -46.86
C ASP A 420 1.36 21.54 -47.69
N SER A 421 0.32 20.96 -47.07
CA SER A 421 -0.67 20.11 -47.74
C SER A 421 -1.97 20.82 -48.15
N GLU A 422 -2.29 22.00 -47.60
CA GLU A 422 -3.38 22.87 -48.07
C GLU A 422 -3.17 23.42 -49.50
N LYS A 423 -1.97 23.30 -50.08
CA LYS A 423 -1.71 23.61 -51.49
C LYS A 423 -1.94 22.45 -52.45
N LEU A 424 -2.19 21.23 -51.98
CA LEU A 424 -2.17 20.03 -52.84
C LEU A 424 -3.47 19.20 -52.88
N PHE A 425 -4.50 19.52 -52.07
CA PHE A 425 -5.71 18.67 -51.99
C PHE A 425 -7.01 19.49 -52.02
N MET A 426 -7.26 20.21 -53.11
CA MET A 426 -8.61 20.60 -53.55
C MET A 426 -9.13 19.55 -54.54
N ASN A 427 -9.45 18.35 -54.05
CA ASN A 427 -10.36 17.39 -54.68
C ASN A 427 -10.58 16.16 -53.78
N LEU A 428 -11.86 15.77 -53.64
CA LEU A 428 -12.44 14.54 -53.04
C LEU A 428 -12.87 14.57 -51.56
N GLU A 429 -14.14 14.25 -51.38
CA GLU A 429 -14.98 14.28 -50.16
C GLU A 429 -14.69 13.19 -49.11
N PHE A 430 -15.04 13.55 -47.86
CA PHE A 430 -15.60 12.74 -46.75
C PHE A 430 -15.12 11.30 -46.50
N VAL A 431 -14.45 11.04 -45.35
CA VAL A 431 -14.76 9.93 -44.39
C VAL A 431 -14.21 10.21 -42.97
N LYS A 432 -15.14 10.42 -42.02
CA LYS A 432 -15.21 9.89 -40.62
C LYS A 432 -13.90 9.64 -39.84
N LYS A 433 -13.60 10.47 -38.81
CA LYS A 433 -12.62 10.13 -37.76
C LYS A 433 -13.04 10.63 -36.36
N LYS A 434 -13.80 9.80 -35.64
CA LYS A 434 -14.03 9.92 -34.19
C LYS A 434 -13.92 8.52 -33.56
N ASN A 435 -12.70 8.08 -33.31
CA ASN A 435 -12.32 7.07 -32.30
C ASN A 435 -10.84 6.69 -32.49
N ASN A 436 -9.92 7.35 -31.79
CA ASN A 436 -8.62 6.75 -31.42
C ASN A 436 -7.82 7.59 -30.39
N TYR A 437 -8.47 8.05 -29.32
CA TYR A 437 -7.76 8.80 -28.25
C TYR A 437 -7.29 7.93 -27.07
N HIS A 438 -7.67 6.65 -27.01
CA HIS A 438 -7.47 5.83 -25.81
C HIS A 438 -6.31 4.81 -25.88
N SER A 439 -5.75 4.55 -27.08
CA SER A 439 -4.72 3.51 -27.26
C SER A 439 -3.29 4.02 -27.07
N THR A 440 -3.00 5.25 -27.49
CA THR A 440 -1.65 5.86 -27.50
C THR A 440 -1.15 6.32 -26.12
N ILE A 441 -2.04 6.46 -25.13
CA ILE A 441 -1.71 6.95 -23.77
C ILE A 441 -0.94 5.92 -22.93
N ILE A 442 -0.98 4.64 -23.30
CA ILE A 442 -0.46 3.54 -22.46
C ILE A 442 0.91 3.04 -22.94
N GLU A 443 1.20 3.06 -24.26
CA GLU A 443 2.53 2.63 -24.76
C GLU A 443 3.67 3.52 -24.25
N SER A 444 3.43 4.83 -24.10
CA SER A 444 4.45 5.76 -23.58
C SER A 444 4.77 5.54 -22.09
N ARG A 445 3.85 4.96 -21.31
CA ARG A 445 4.04 4.72 -19.87
C ARG A 445 4.87 3.46 -19.58
N VAL A 446 4.88 2.48 -20.49
CA VAL A 446 5.65 1.22 -20.35
C VAL A 446 7.10 1.39 -20.80
N LEU A 447 7.35 2.16 -21.87
CA LEU A 447 8.70 2.43 -22.38
C LEU A 447 9.58 3.26 -21.43
N LEU A 448 8.98 4.17 -20.65
CA LEU A 448 9.71 4.99 -19.67
C LEU A 448 10.14 4.20 -18.43
N LEU A 449 9.38 3.17 -18.02
CA LEU A 449 9.76 2.30 -16.90
C LEU A 449 10.80 1.26 -17.30
N SER A 450 10.75 0.76 -18.55
CA SER A 450 11.78 -0.15 -19.10
C SER A 450 13.17 0.50 -19.17
N ASN A 451 13.24 1.80 -19.47
CA ASN A 451 14.51 2.51 -19.66
C ASN A 451 15.10 3.10 -18.37
N ALA A 452 14.34 3.12 -17.26
CA ALA A 452 14.80 3.63 -15.96
C ALA A 452 15.45 2.55 -15.08
N TRP A 453 15.22 1.27 -15.36
CA TRP A 453 15.75 0.15 -14.58
C TRP A 453 17.30 0.05 -14.54
N PRO A 454 18.06 0.39 -15.60
CA PRO A 454 19.52 0.37 -15.54
C PRO A 454 20.15 1.56 -14.79
N LEU A 455 19.42 2.64 -14.56
CA LEU A 455 19.95 3.88 -13.95
C LEU A 455 19.86 3.90 -12.41
N LEU A 456 19.07 3.00 -11.82
CA LEU A 456 18.95 2.84 -10.36
C LEU A 456 19.86 1.75 -9.77
N VAL A 457 20.66 1.07 -10.60
CA VAL A 457 21.61 0.02 -10.17
C VAL A 457 23.03 0.58 -9.96
N HIS A 458 23.28 1.86 -10.26
CA HIS A 458 24.58 2.51 -10.11
C HIS A 458 24.58 3.77 -9.22
N LEU A 459 23.55 3.94 -8.38
CA LEU A 459 23.52 4.83 -7.21
C LEU A 459 23.23 3.98 -5.98
#